data_AF-A0A1Y4CVF6-F1
#
_entry.id   AF-A0A1Y4CVF6-F1
#
_cell.length_a   1.000
_cell.length_b   1.000
_cell.length_c   1.000
_cell.angle_alpha   90.00
_cell.angle_beta   90.00
_cell.angle_gamma   90.00
#
_symmetry.space_group_name_H-M   'P 1'
#
loop_
_entity.id
_entity.type
_entity.pdbx_description
1 polymer ?
#
loop_
_entity_poly.entity_id
_entity_poly.type
_entity_poly.pdbx_seq_one_letter_code
_entity_poly.pdbx_strand_id
1 'polypeptide(L)'
;MNRIINYLLRFLLGVERASAYCGMIGYTSNPNFFKRYKLVIIPSRFFDADIYGTADSLPRLPLVEIEGVPILFGSARQDEMEGTRIVYADIIASAYFLMTRYEEIQHRDIRDEHGRFPGRESLPFKAGFIHRPVIEEYGQLLRRWLRQAGVEIEEPKPMFRKIWLTHDVDAPFFCRSVRNVLRETFRGGGFVQACKYFAGPLRRDPYYTFPWMLKQDQAVKEVYKDGRCEVVYFLKAGGHGKYDRPHYWLRSPDVHALLELLKSKQVSFGLHTSYHAGEQPSLIASEKETLDHVWNLGPVSMNRHHYLSLREPEDFDKLIRAGITDDFTMGYADVSGFRLGTCRPVKWINPITRQMTSLTLHPLALMDSSLSDPKYMGLDAQEALSYSQALLHTIYLHGGEAVLLWHNTSFSSLAPQRYHRQLYMDLLETILSKK
;
A
#
# COMPACT_ATOMS: atom_id res chain seq x y z
N MET A 1 15.79 10.99 -16.83
CA MET A 1 15.39 11.89 -15.74
C MET A 1 14.18 12.76 -16.08
N ASN A 2 14.18 13.55 -17.16
CA ASN A 2 13.07 14.47 -17.51
C ASN A 2 11.67 13.85 -17.49
N ARG A 3 11.50 12.62 -18.00
CA ARG A 3 10.21 11.90 -17.96
C ARG A 3 9.72 11.64 -16.53
N ILE A 4 10.63 11.33 -15.61
CA ILE A 4 10.33 11.11 -14.19
C ILE A 4 9.96 12.43 -13.52
N ILE A 5 10.73 13.50 -13.75
CA ILE A 5 10.42 14.83 -13.20
C ILE A 5 9.03 15.29 -13.67
N ASN A 6 8.71 15.11 -14.96
CA ASN A 6 7.39 15.45 -15.47
C ASN A 6 6.27 14.61 -14.85
N TYR A 7 6.50 13.31 -14.62
CA TYR A 7 5.57 12.45 -13.89
C TYR A 7 5.35 12.94 -12.46
N LEU A 8 6.42 13.26 -11.72
CA LEU A 8 6.34 13.77 -10.35
C LEU A 8 5.63 15.11 -10.27
N LEU A 9 5.92 16.04 -11.17
CA LEU A 9 5.22 17.33 -11.25
C LEU A 9 3.71 17.13 -11.49
N ARG A 10 3.34 16.28 -12.46
CA ARG A 10 1.94 15.95 -12.71
C ARG A 10 1.26 15.33 -11.49
N PHE A 11 1.97 14.43 -10.80
CA PHE A 11 1.48 13.78 -9.59
C PHE A 11 1.25 14.79 -8.45
N LEU A 12 2.24 15.63 -8.16
CA LEU A 12 2.17 16.66 -7.11
C LEU A 12 1.05 17.65 -7.38
N LEU A 13 0.91 18.11 -8.63
CA LEU A 13 -0.17 18.99 -9.04
C LEU A 13 -1.55 18.36 -8.79
N GLY A 14 -1.73 17.09 -9.15
CA GLY A 14 -2.92 16.32 -8.76
C GLY A 14 -4.26 16.81 -9.34
N VAL A 15 -4.23 17.58 -10.44
CA VAL A 15 -5.39 18.17 -11.10
C VAL A 15 -5.50 17.71 -12.56
N GLU A 16 -6.70 17.74 -13.16
CA GLU A 16 -6.94 17.25 -14.53
C GLU A 16 -6.05 17.92 -15.58
N ARG A 17 -5.82 19.23 -15.45
CA ARG A 17 -4.98 20.03 -16.38
C ARG A 17 -3.50 20.11 -15.96
N ALA A 18 -3.00 19.17 -15.16
CA ALA A 18 -1.63 19.19 -14.64
C ALA A 18 -0.55 19.41 -15.72
N SER A 19 -0.75 18.88 -16.92
CA SER A 19 0.17 19.06 -18.06
C SER A 19 0.38 20.51 -18.46
N ALA A 20 -0.68 21.33 -18.42
CA ALA A 20 -0.60 22.74 -18.77
C ALA A 20 0.24 23.52 -17.74
N TYR A 21 0.04 23.21 -16.46
CA TYR A 21 0.78 23.84 -15.36
C TYR A 21 2.25 23.39 -15.30
N CYS A 22 2.56 22.14 -15.68
CA CYS A 22 3.94 21.65 -15.73
C CYS A 22 4.85 22.53 -16.61
N GLY A 23 4.32 23.08 -17.72
CA GLY A 23 5.09 23.98 -18.58
C GLY A 23 5.47 25.31 -17.93
N MET A 24 4.77 25.69 -16.86
CA MET A 24 5.01 26.92 -16.09
C MET A 24 6.02 26.72 -14.95
N ILE A 25 6.48 25.49 -14.72
CA ILE A 25 7.37 25.12 -13.61
C ILE A 25 8.74 24.70 -14.17
N GLY A 26 9.79 25.40 -13.77
CA GLY A 26 11.17 25.04 -14.05
C GLY A 26 11.76 24.18 -12.93
N TYR A 27 12.45 23.10 -13.27
CA TYR A 27 13.33 22.38 -12.34
C TYR A 27 14.77 22.57 -12.81
N THR A 28 15.40 23.66 -12.39
CA THR A 28 16.71 24.11 -12.90
C THR A 28 17.39 25.06 -11.94
N SER A 29 18.72 25.01 -11.87
CA SER A 29 19.56 25.95 -11.13
C SER A 29 20.14 27.06 -12.01
N ASN A 30 19.89 27.04 -13.33
CA ASN A 30 20.46 28.01 -14.27
C ASN A 30 19.58 29.28 -14.35
N PRO A 31 20.07 30.45 -13.87
CA PRO A 31 19.28 31.69 -13.81
C PRO A 31 18.79 32.19 -15.17
N ASN A 32 19.48 31.83 -16.26
CA ASN A 32 19.11 32.22 -17.62
C ASN A 32 17.75 31.64 -18.05
N PHE A 33 17.28 30.59 -17.39
CA PHE A 33 15.99 29.97 -17.69
C PHE A 33 14.86 30.45 -16.77
N PHE A 34 15.15 31.20 -15.70
CA PHE A 34 14.15 31.51 -14.68
C PHE A 34 12.96 32.28 -15.27
N LYS A 35 13.23 33.31 -16.08
CA LYS A 35 12.20 34.14 -16.74
C LYS A 35 11.23 33.36 -17.65
N ARG A 36 11.54 32.11 -17.99
CA ARG A 36 10.66 31.25 -18.82
C ARG A 36 9.52 30.63 -18.02
N TYR A 37 9.58 30.68 -16.69
CA TYR A 37 8.68 29.98 -15.80
C TYR A 37 7.97 30.94 -14.85
N LYS A 38 6.85 30.51 -14.28
CA LYS A 38 6.18 31.22 -13.18
C LYS A 38 6.75 30.82 -11.83
N LEU A 39 7.19 29.56 -11.74
CA LEU A 39 7.80 28.98 -10.57
C LEU A 39 9.05 28.19 -10.99
N VAL A 40 10.16 28.37 -10.26
CA VAL A 40 11.36 27.56 -10.40
C VAL A 40 11.60 26.84 -9.07
N ILE A 41 11.76 25.53 -9.14
CA ILE A 41 12.27 24.71 -8.05
C ILE A 41 13.76 24.46 -8.33
N ILE A 42 14.63 24.88 -7.42
CA ILE A 42 16.07 24.67 -7.51
C ILE A 42 16.37 23.20 -7.17
N PRO A 43 16.97 22.43 -8.09
CA PRO A 43 17.40 21.07 -7.80
C PRO A 43 18.45 21.06 -6.68
N SER A 44 18.24 20.20 -5.70
CA SER A 44 19.30 19.77 -4.79
C SER A 44 20.29 18.88 -5.56
N ARG A 45 21.40 18.55 -4.90
CA ARG A 45 22.41 17.63 -5.43
C ARG A 45 21.98 16.16 -5.43
N PHE A 46 20.76 15.83 -4.98
CA PHE A 46 20.30 14.45 -4.83
C PHE A 46 20.43 13.61 -6.12
N PHE A 47 20.15 14.20 -7.28
CA PHE A 47 20.25 13.52 -8.57
C PHE A 47 21.63 13.58 -9.23
N ASP A 48 22.62 14.23 -8.60
CA ASP A 48 23.98 14.32 -9.11
C ASP A 48 24.63 12.92 -9.13
N ALA A 49 25.45 12.64 -10.14
CA ALA A 49 26.02 11.31 -10.34
C ALA A 49 27.00 10.89 -9.23
N ASP A 50 27.62 11.84 -8.54
CA ASP A 50 28.53 11.61 -7.42
C ASP A 50 27.79 11.45 -6.07
N ILE A 51 26.52 11.85 -5.99
CA ILE A 51 25.71 11.78 -4.78
C ILE A 51 24.72 10.60 -4.84
N TYR A 52 24.01 10.46 -5.96
CA TYR A 52 22.99 9.43 -6.12
C TYR A 52 23.57 8.03 -5.98
N GLY A 53 23.09 7.28 -5.01
CA GLY A 53 23.49 5.90 -4.71
C GLY A 53 24.42 5.80 -3.50
N THR A 54 24.81 6.93 -2.92
CA THR A 54 25.75 7.02 -1.80
C THR A 54 25.04 7.46 -0.52
N ALA A 55 25.73 7.33 0.62
CA ALA A 55 25.23 7.81 1.91
C ALA A 55 24.92 9.32 1.92
N ASP A 56 25.56 10.13 1.07
CA ASP A 56 25.31 11.57 0.96
C ASP A 56 23.96 11.89 0.30
N SER A 57 23.30 10.91 -0.33
CA SER A 57 21.95 11.04 -0.87
C SER A 57 20.85 10.80 0.17
N LEU A 58 21.19 10.49 1.42
CA LEU A 58 20.22 10.32 2.51
C LEU A 58 19.88 11.67 3.17
N PRO A 59 18.58 11.93 3.47
CA PRO A 59 18.18 13.10 4.23
C PRO A 59 18.82 13.13 5.61
N ARG A 60 19.20 14.32 6.08
CA ARG A 60 19.76 14.52 7.43
C ARG A 60 18.68 14.96 8.39
N LEU A 61 18.60 14.29 9.55
CA LEU A 61 17.69 14.67 10.64
C LEU A 61 18.35 15.69 11.58
N PRO A 62 17.59 16.62 12.20
CA PRO A 62 16.15 16.87 11.97
C PRO A 62 15.88 17.47 10.59
N LEU A 63 14.72 17.16 10.02
CA LEU A 63 14.32 17.72 8.72
C LEU A 63 14.03 19.21 8.86
N VAL A 64 14.37 19.96 7.81
CA VAL A 64 13.94 21.34 7.66
C VAL A 64 12.45 21.34 7.31
N GLU A 65 11.69 22.31 7.82
CA GLU A 65 10.29 22.51 7.44
C GLU A 65 10.11 23.75 6.58
N ILE A 66 9.18 23.69 5.64
CA ILE A 66 8.71 24.83 4.87
C ILE A 66 7.19 24.91 5.02
N GLU A 67 6.68 26.01 5.59
CA GLU A 67 5.25 26.21 5.82
C GLU A 67 4.58 25.04 6.59
N GLY A 68 5.30 24.45 7.55
CA GLY A 68 4.84 23.32 8.39
C GLY A 68 4.96 21.93 7.74
N VAL A 69 5.56 21.83 6.55
CA VAL A 69 5.77 20.57 5.84
C VAL A 69 7.26 20.20 5.86
N PRO A 70 7.64 18.99 6.30
CA PRO A 70 9.03 18.57 6.32
C PRO A 70 9.56 18.38 4.89
N ILE A 71 10.77 18.87 4.59
CA ILE A 71 11.45 18.70 3.30
C ILE A 71 12.68 17.81 3.47
N LEU A 72 12.85 16.86 2.57
CA LEU A 72 13.96 15.90 2.63
C LEU A 72 15.24 16.48 2.02
N PHE A 73 15.09 17.32 0.99
CA PHE A 73 16.20 17.90 0.25
C PHE A 73 15.98 19.38 -0.04
N GLY A 74 17.09 20.13 -0.12
CA GLY A 74 17.08 21.57 -0.36
C GLY A 74 17.00 22.39 0.93
N SER A 75 16.34 23.54 0.88
CA SER A 75 16.18 24.44 2.03
C SER A 75 14.83 25.15 2.04
N ALA A 76 14.45 25.73 3.18
CA ALA A 76 13.21 26.50 3.32
C ALA A 76 13.24 27.88 2.62
N ARG A 77 14.35 28.22 1.93
CA ARG A 77 14.50 29.51 1.25
C ARG A 77 13.53 29.64 0.09
N GLN A 78 12.95 30.83 -0.05
CA GLN A 78 12.14 31.24 -1.18
C GLN A 78 12.61 32.64 -1.61
N ASP A 79 12.81 32.85 -2.91
CA ASP A 79 13.16 34.13 -3.50
C ASP A 79 12.15 34.49 -4.62
N GLU A 80 12.23 35.72 -5.11
CA GLU A 80 11.51 36.17 -6.30
C GLU A 80 12.45 36.96 -7.21
N MET A 81 12.41 36.69 -8.51
CA MET A 81 13.21 37.38 -9.51
C MET A 81 12.38 37.67 -10.76
N GLU A 82 12.16 38.95 -11.06
CA GLU A 82 11.44 39.40 -12.25
C GLU A 82 10.06 38.72 -12.44
N GLY A 83 9.29 38.60 -11.35
CA GLY A 83 7.98 37.95 -11.35
C GLY A 83 8.02 36.41 -11.45
N THR A 84 9.20 35.81 -11.40
CA THR A 84 9.39 34.36 -11.24
C THR A 84 9.63 34.05 -9.77
N ARG A 85 8.80 33.17 -9.20
CA ARG A 85 9.02 32.65 -7.85
C ARG A 85 10.08 31.55 -7.88
N ILE A 86 11.03 31.58 -6.94
CA ILE A 86 12.14 30.62 -6.87
C ILE A 86 12.09 29.94 -5.50
N VAL A 87 12.05 28.61 -5.49
CA VAL A 87 11.95 27.81 -4.27
C VAL A 87 13.13 26.85 -4.20
N TYR A 88 13.79 26.82 -3.05
CA TYR A 88 14.95 25.95 -2.82
C TYR A 88 14.59 24.65 -2.10
N ALA A 89 13.33 24.47 -1.72
CA ALA A 89 12.80 23.20 -1.23
C ALA A 89 12.64 22.25 -2.42
N ASP A 90 13.50 21.22 -2.48
CA ASP A 90 13.48 20.25 -3.57
C ASP A 90 12.41 19.17 -3.30
N ILE A 91 11.16 19.57 -3.46
CA ILE A 91 10.00 18.68 -3.31
C ILE A 91 9.96 17.58 -4.38
N ILE A 92 10.69 17.74 -5.49
CA ILE A 92 10.80 16.74 -6.55
C ILE A 92 11.70 15.59 -6.11
N ALA A 93 12.91 15.88 -5.63
CA ALA A 93 13.79 14.88 -5.03
C ALA A 93 13.15 14.25 -3.79
N SER A 94 12.49 15.05 -2.95
CA SER A 94 11.81 14.57 -1.73
C SER A 94 10.69 13.58 -2.06
N ALA A 95 9.84 13.90 -3.04
CA ALA A 95 8.79 12.98 -3.51
C ALA A 95 9.39 11.74 -4.17
N TYR A 96 10.44 11.88 -4.99
CA TYR A 96 11.13 10.75 -5.61
C TYR A 96 11.65 9.76 -4.56
N PHE A 97 12.35 10.25 -3.54
CA PHE A 97 12.94 9.44 -2.47
C PHE A 97 11.88 8.56 -1.79
N LEU A 98 10.75 9.17 -1.41
CA LEU A 98 9.65 8.48 -0.73
C LEU A 98 8.92 7.50 -1.66
N MET A 99 8.57 7.93 -2.87
CA MET A 99 7.80 7.09 -3.83
C MET A 99 8.56 5.87 -4.33
N THR A 100 9.87 6.00 -4.48
CA THR A 100 10.71 4.90 -4.97
C THR A 100 11.16 3.96 -3.86
N ARG A 101 10.88 4.30 -2.59
CA ARG A 101 11.47 3.68 -1.41
C ARG A 101 12.99 3.62 -1.50
N TYR A 102 13.58 4.72 -1.98
CA TYR A 102 15.02 4.85 -2.21
C TYR A 102 15.86 4.45 -0.99
N GLU A 103 15.38 4.83 0.20
CA GLU A 103 15.93 4.48 1.51
C GLU A 103 16.24 2.98 1.65
N GLU A 104 15.38 2.10 1.14
CA GLU A 104 15.51 0.65 1.31
C GLU A 104 16.67 0.05 0.50
N ILE A 105 17.15 0.78 -0.54
CA ILE A 105 18.37 0.42 -1.29
C ILE A 105 19.61 0.82 -0.50
N GLN A 106 19.57 1.96 0.18
CA GLN A 106 20.71 2.47 0.94
C GLN A 106 20.88 1.70 2.26
N HIS A 107 19.78 1.18 2.81
CA HIS A 107 19.74 0.40 4.03
C HIS A 107 19.32 -1.05 3.76
N ARG A 108 20.10 -1.77 2.95
CA ARG A 108 19.85 -3.19 2.64
C ARG A 108 20.09 -4.13 3.81
N ASP A 109 20.94 -3.73 4.74
CA ASP A 109 21.30 -4.44 5.96
C ASP A 109 20.23 -4.35 7.07
N ILE A 110 19.29 -3.41 6.96
CA ILE A 110 18.19 -3.24 7.91
C ILE A 110 16.98 -4.05 7.44
N ARG A 111 16.77 -5.22 8.03
CA ARG A 111 15.63 -6.10 7.75
C ARG A 111 15.10 -6.72 9.05
N ASP A 112 13.79 -6.92 9.11
CA ASP A 112 13.16 -7.71 10.18
C ASP A 112 13.33 -9.22 9.96
N GLU A 113 12.75 -10.02 10.86
CA GLU A 113 12.80 -11.49 10.79
C GLU A 113 12.16 -12.10 9.53
N HIS A 114 11.42 -11.30 8.75
CA HIS A 114 10.78 -11.70 7.51
C HIS A 114 11.49 -11.21 6.25
N GLY A 115 12.61 -10.47 6.40
CA GLY A 115 13.33 -9.87 5.29
C GLY A 115 12.67 -8.58 4.78
N ARG A 116 11.85 -7.91 5.60
CA ARG A 116 11.14 -6.68 5.24
C ARG A 116 11.87 -5.48 5.82
N PHE A 117 11.73 -4.31 5.19
CA PHE A 117 12.18 -3.06 5.78
C PHE A 117 11.21 -2.63 6.90
N PRO A 118 11.67 -2.51 8.17
CA PRO A 118 10.80 -2.14 9.29
C PRO A 118 10.32 -0.69 9.19
N GLY A 119 9.02 -0.45 9.43
CA GLY A 119 8.44 0.89 9.40
C GLY A 119 9.00 1.80 10.50
N ARG A 120 9.30 1.25 11.68
CA ARG A 120 9.95 2.00 12.77
C ARG A 120 11.36 2.50 12.43
N GLU A 121 12.04 1.84 11.50
CA GLU A 121 13.35 2.24 11.03
C GLU A 121 13.29 3.29 9.90
N SER A 122 12.11 3.50 9.31
CA SER A 122 11.91 4.41 8.20
C SER A 122 12.05 5.89 8.58
N LEU A 123 12.53 6.68 7.63
CA LEU A 123 12.61 8.13 7.77
C LEU A 123 11.26 8.77 8.19
N PRO A 124 10.09 8.43 7.59
CA PRO A 124 8.81 8.98 8.04
C PRO A 124 8.49 8.71 9.51
N PHE A 125 8.86 7.54 10.03
CA PHE A 125 8.65 7.22 11.45
C PHE A 125 9.61 8.02 12.34
N LYS A 126 10.92 7.97 12.04
CA LYS A 126 11.96 8.66 12.81
C LYS A 126 11.77 10.18 12.83
N ALA A 127 11.25 10.75 11.75
CA ALA A 127 10.93 12.17 11.64
C ALA A 127 9.50 12.54 12.09
N GLY A 128 8.71 11.59 12.58
CA GLY A 128 7.40 11.85 13.18
C GLY A 128 6.26 12.17 12.21
N PHE A 129 6.40 11.88 10.91
CA PHE A 129 5.39 12.19 9.90
C PHE A 129 4.77 10.97 9.21
N ILE A 130 4.99 9.74 9.70
CA ILE A 130 4.48 8.51 9.06
C ILE A 130 2.97 8.49 8.80
N HIS A 131 2.18 9.24 9.59
CA HIS A 131 0.73 9.38 9.44
C HIS A 131 0.31 10.54 8.53
N ARG A 132 1.27 11.26 7.93
CA ARG A 132 1.05 12.39 7.02
C ARG A 132 1.37 11.98 5.58
N PRO A 133 0.45 12.21 4.63
CA PRO A 133 0.71 12.02 3.21
C PRO A 133 1.53 13.22 2.69
N VAL A 134 2.79 13.31 3.12
CA VAL A 134 3.65 14.48 2.89
C VAL A 134 3.78 14.85 1.40
N ILE A 135 3.67 13.87 0.49
CA ILE A 135 3.66 14.15 -0.95
C ILE A 135 2.40 14.93 -1.38
N GLU A 136 1.25 14.65 -0.77
CA GLU A 136 0.05 15.45 -1.01
C GLU A 136 0.18 16.86 -0.42
N GLU A 137 0.85 17.00 0.72
CA GLU A 137 1.19 18.30 1.31
C GLU A 137 2.16 19.10 0.41
N TYR A 138 3.17 18.45 -0.19
CA TYR A 138 4.01 19.06 -1.22
C TYR A 138 3.20 19.52 -2.44
N GLY A 139 2.19 18.75 -2.84
CA GLY A 139 1.26 19.15 -3.88
C GLY A 139 0.49 20.42 -3.54
N GLN A 140 0.02 20.55 -2.29
CA GLN A 140 -0.65 21.76 -1.80
C GLN A 140 0.29 22.97 -1.81
N LEU A 141 1.54 22.80 -1.36
CA LEU A 141 2.57 23.85 -1.44
C LEU A 141 2.82 24.27 -2.89
N LEU A 142 2.98 23.32 -3.80
CA LEU A 142 3.22 23.59 -5.21
C LEU A 142 2.09 24.43 -5.83
N ARG A 143 0.83 24.05 -5.59
CA ARG A 143 -0.34 24.80 -6.07
C ARG A 143 -0.45 26.17 -5.43
N ARG A 144 -0.14 26.30 -4.13
CA ARG A 144 -0.09 27.59 -3.42
C ARG A 144 0.96 28.53 -4.03
N TRP A 145 2.17 28.04 -4.27
CA TRP A 145 3.24 28.83 -4.88
C TRP A 145 2.90 29.27 -6.31
N LEU A 146 2.22 28.43 -7.08
CA LEU A 146 1.69 28.81 -8.40
C LEU A 146 0.63 29.91 -8.30
N ARG A 147 -0.31 29.81 -7.36
CA ARG A 147 -1.32 30.87 -7.11
C ARG A 147 -0.67 32.19 -6.73
N GLN A 148 0.36 32.15 -5.88
CA GLN A 148 1.14 33.34 -5.51
C GLN A 148 1.90 33.94 -6.70
N ALA A 149 2.28 33.13 -7.70
CA ALA A 149 2.86 33.58 -8.96
C ALA A 149 1.80 34.00 -10.02
N GLY A 150 0.54 34.17 -9.61
CA GLY A 150 -0.56 34.64 -10.46
C GLY A 150 -1.16 33.57 -11.38
N VAL A 151 -0.95 32.28 -11.09
CA VAL A 151 -1.54 31.17 -11.86
C VAL A 151 -2.84 30.72 -11.21
N GLU A 152 -3.93 30.73 -11.96
CA GLU A 152 -5.21 30.17 -11.52
C GLU A 152 -5.18 28.63 -11.56
N ILE A 153 -5.09 28.03 -10.38
CA ILE A 153 -5.11 26.58 -10.18
C ILE A 153 -5.99 26.22 -8.98
N GLU A 154 -6.87 25.24 -9.19
CA GLU A 154 -7.81 24.77 -8.16
C GLU A 154 -7.16 23.75 -7.21
N GLU A 155 -7.72 23.65 -6.00
CA GLU A 155 -7.39 22.55 -5.09
C GLU A 155 -8.28 21.33 -5.39
N PRO A 156 -7.71 20.11 -5.37
CA PRO A 156 -8.50 18.88 -5.44
C PRO A 156 -9.54 18.84 -4.32
N LYS A 157 -10.76 18.40 -4.63
CA LYS A 157 -11.82 18.25 -3.63
C LYS A 157 -11.59 17.00 -2.78
N PRO A 158 -11.88 17.05 -1.47
CA PRO A 158 -11.87 15.87 -0.61
C PRO A 158 -12.80 14.77 -1.14
N MET A 159 -12.26 13.57 -1.31
CA MET A 159 -13.00 12.37 -1.67
C MET A 159 -12.12 11.13 -1.46
N PHE A 160 -12.74 9.96 -1.31
CA PHE A 160 -12.04 8.72 -1.64
C PHE A 160 -11.98 8.58 -3.16
N ARG A 161 -10.77 8.59 -3.72
CA ARG A 161 -10.54 8.36 -5.15
C ARG A 161 -10.87 6.91 -5.52
N LYS A 162 -10.48 5.98 -4.66
CA LYS A 162 -10.80 4.56 -4.73
C LYS A 162 -10.84 3.98 -3.31
N ILE A 163 -11.69 3.01 -3.10
CA ILE A 163 -11.81 2.22 -1.88
C ILE A 163 -11.49 0.78 -2.28
N TRP A 164 -10.44 0.24 -1.71
CA TRP A 164 -9.99 -1.13 -1.91
C TRP A 164 -10.22 -1.91 -0.62
N LEU A 165 -11.31 -2.68 -0.59
CA LEU A 165 -11.59 -3.62 0.49
C LEU A 165 -10.87 -4.92 0.15
N THR A 166 -9.67 -5.09 0.70
CA THR A 166 -8.79 -6.20 0.32
C THR A 166 -8.66 -7.22 1.43
N HIS A 167 -8.62 -8.49 1.04
CA HIS A 167 -8.59 -9.59 1.98
C HIS A 167 -7.54 -10.63 1.60
N ASP A 168 -6.65 -10.94 2.53
CA ASP A 168 -5.65 -11.99 2.34
C ASP A 168 -6.17 -13.31 2.89
N VAL A 169 -6.15 -14.34 2.04
CA VAL A 169 -6.68 -15.67 2.36
C VAL A 169 -5.55 -16.60 2.79
N ASP A 170 -5.12 -16.44 4.04
CA ASP A 170 -3.98 -17.20 4.56
C ASP A 170 -4.34 -18.64 4.94
N ALA A 171 -5.46 -18.79 5.62
CA ALA A 171 -5.97 -20.06 6.10
C ALA A 171 -7.48 -20.08 5.87
N PRO A 172 -7.95 -20.52 4.69
CA PRO A 172 -9.39 -20.49 4.37
C PRO A 172 -10.22 -21.40 5.27
N PHE A 173 -9.59 -22.42 5.87
CA PHE A 173 -10.29 -23.41 6.69
C PHE A 173 -9.49 -23.80 7.94
N PHE A 174 -10.20 -23.97 9.05
CA PHE A 174 -9.61 -24.34 10.33
C PHE A 174 -9.24 -25.83 10.39
N CYS A 175 -10.20 -26.71 10.10
CA CYS A 175 -10.05 -28.15 10.32
C CYS A 175 -10.58 -29.00 9.15
N ARG A 176 -10.01 -28.83 7.95
CA ARG A 176 -10.41 -29.56 6.72
C ARG A 176 -9.40 -30.57 6.21
N SER A 177 -8.45 -30.96 7.06
CA SER A 177 -7.52 -32.04 6.77
C SER A 177 -7.34 -32.94 8.00
N VAL A 178 -7.04 -34.22 7.76
CA VAL A 178 -6.72 -35.19 8.83
C VAL A 178 -5.59 -34.67 9.73
N ARG A 179 -4.61 -33.97 9.14
CA ARG A 179 -3.53 -33.31 9.88
C ARG A 179 -4.06 -32.24 10.85
N ASN A 180 -5.02 -31.42 10.43
CA ASN A 180 -5.62 -30.40 11.31
C ASN A 180 -6.42 -31.07 12.43
N VAL A 181 -7.16 -32.16 12.14
CA VAL A 181 -7.90 -32.92 13.16
C VAL A 181 -6.95 -33.44 14.24
N LEU A 182 -5.83 -34.07 13.85
CA LEU A 182 -4.82 -34.56 14.77
C LEU A 182 -4.21 -33.41 15.58
N ARG A 183 -3.81 -32.31 14.92
CA ARG A 183 -3.22 -31.14 15.57
C ARG A 183 -4.15 -30.56 16.65
N GLU A 184 -5.42 -30.35 16.34
CA GLU A 184 -6.39 -29.82 17.31
C GLU A 184 -6.68 -30.80 18.45
N THR A 185 -6.67 -32.10 18.15
CA THR A 185 -6.81 -33.15 19.17
C THR A 185 -5.65 -33.11 20.17
N PHE A 186 -4.41 -33.01 19.69
CA PHE A 186 -3.22 -32.90 20.54
C PHE A 186 -3.11 -31.56 21.28
N ARG A 187 -3.72 -30.49 20.77
CA ARG A 187 -3.78 -29.17 21.42
C ARG A 187 -4.88 -29.02 22.48
N GLY A 188 -5.60 -30.11 22.79
CA GLY A 188 -6.64 -30.11 23.82
C GLY A 188 -8.02 -29.62 23.36
N GLY A 189 -8.21 -29.39 22.04
CA GLY A 189 -9.51 -29.01 21.46
C GLY A 189 -10.53 -30.14 21.41
N GLY A 190 -10.09 -31.38 21.67
CA GLY A 190 -10.92 -32.59 21.70
C GLY A 190 -11.21 -33.19 20.32
N PHE A 191 -10.95 -34.48 20.16
CA PHE A 191 -11.12 -35.22 18.91
C PHE A 191 -12.52 -35.09 18.31
N VAL A 192 -13.55 -35.20 19.15
CA VAL A 192 -14.95 -35.10 18.73
C VAL A 192 -15.26 -33.74 18.11
N GLN A 193 -14.75 -32.65 18.69
CA GLN A 193 -14.98 -31.31 18.18
C GLN A 193 -14.23 -31.07 16.87
N ALA A 194 -12.99 -31.54 16.76
CA ALA A 194 -12.20 -31.48 15.54
C ALA A 194 -12.87 -32.25 14.39
N CYS A 195 -13.41 -33.45 14.66
CA CYS A 195 -14.18 -34.24 13.69
C CYS A 195 -15.49 -33.55 13.28
N LYS A 196 -16.18 -32.87 14.21
CA LYS A 196 -17.39 -32.09 13.89
C LYS A 196 -17.10 -30.97 12.89
N TYR A 197 -15.96 -30.28 13.02
CA TYR A 197 -15.56 -29.27 12.04
C TYR A 197 -15.16 -29.89 10.70
N PHE A 198 -14.42 -30.99 10.72
CA PHE A 198 -13.98 -31.69 9.52
C PHE A 198 -15.12 -32.22 8.66
N ALA A 199 -16.10 -32.89 9.26
CA ALA A 199 -17.25 -33.47 8.56
C ALA A 199 -18.45 -32.50 8.43
N GLY A 200 -18.44 -31.38 9.16
CA GLY A 200 -19.55 -30.42 9.16
C GLY A 200 -19.57 -29.51 7.93
N PRO A 201 -20.66 -28.78 7.67
CA PRO A 201 -20.73 -27.81 6.57
C PRO A 201 -19.71 -26.68 6.74
N LEU A 202 -19.20 -26.11 5.63
CA LEU A 202 -18.24 -25.00 5.62
C LEU A 202 -18.67 -23.83 6.51
N ARG A 203 -19.96 -23.50 6.54
CA ARG A 203 -20.52 -22.42 7.37
C ARG A 203 -20.30 -22.59 8.88
N ARG A 204 -19.97 -23.80 9.35
CA ARG A 204 -19.64 -24.06 10.76
C ARG A 204 -18.13 -24.03 11.04
N ASP A 205 -17.30 -23.94 10.00
CA ASP A 205 -15.85 -23.82 10.17
C ASP A 205 -15.51 -22.41 10.69
N PRO A 206 -14.78 -22.28 11.81
CA PRO A 206 -14.49 -20.98 12.41
C PRO A 206 -13.70 -20.03 11.51
N TYR A 207 -12.93 -20.52 10.55
CA TYR A 207 -12.15 -19.68 9.62
C TYR A 207 -12.95 -19.31 8.36
N TYR A 208 -14.10 -19.94 8.15
CA TYR A 208 -14.97 -19.68 6.99
C TYR A 208 -15.88 -18.47 7.23
N THR A 209 -15.26 -17.30 7.32
CA THR A 209 -15.90 -16.01 7.62
C THR A 209 -16.34 -15.25 6.36
N PHE A 210 -15.98 -15.74 5.18
CA PHE A 210 -16.24 -15.12 3.87
C PHE A 210 -17.68 -14.67 3.64
N PRO A 211 -18.74 -15.45 3.96
CA PRO A 211 -20.11 -14.98 3.78
C PRO A 211 -20.44 -13.71 4.57
N TRP A 212 -19.86 -13.56 5.76
CA TRP A 212 -20.03 -12.35 6.57
C TRP A 212 -19.23 -11.20 5.98
N MET A 213 -17.97 -11.42 5.60
CA MET A 213 -17.10 -10.39 4.99
C MET A 213 -17.76 -9.81 3.73
N LEU A 214 -18.16 -10.70 2.80
CA LEU A 214 -18.85 -10.32 1.57
C LEU A 214 -20.12 -9.52 1.84
N LYS A 215 -20.87 -9.83 2.90
CA LYS A 215 -22.07 -9.05 3.25
C LYS A 215 -21.69 -7.60 3.60
N GLN A 216 -20.64 -7.40 4.40
CA GLN A 216 -20.19 -6.06 4.77
C GLN A 216 -19.61 -5.31 3.57
N ASP A 217 -18.74 -5.97 2.79
CA ASP A 217 -18.10 -5.38 1.62
C ASP A 217 -19.13 -4.92 0.57
N GLN A 218 -20.16 -5.74 0.35
CA GLN A 218 -21.22 -5.42 -0.60
C GLN A 218 -22.10 -4.26 -0.14
N ALA A 219 -22.28 -4.06 1.17
CA ALA A 219 -22.99 -2.89 1.66
C ALA A 219 -22.29 -1.59 1.23
N VAL A 220 -20.95 -1.57 1.23
CA VAL A 220 -20.18 -0.43 0.73
C VAL A 220 -20.20 -0.34 -0.79
N LYS A 221 -20.06 -1.46 -1.49
CA LYS A 221 -20.12 -1.50 -2.97
C LYS A 221 -21.47 -1.01 -3.52
N GLU A 222 -22.58 -1.37 -2.86
CA GLU A 222 -23.92 -0.89 -3.22
C GLU A 222 -24.09 0.63 -3.00
N VAL A 223 -23.33 1.22 -2.08
CA VAL A 223 -23.34 2.66 -1.89
C VAL A 223 -22.43 3.32 -2.93
N TYR A 224 -21.23 2.81 -3.20
CA TYR A 224 -20.29 3.36 -4.19
C TYR A 224 -20.44 2.73 -5.60
N LYS A 225 -21.62 2.90 -6.22
CA LYS A 225 -21.96 2.32 -7.55
C LYS A 225 -21.21 2.92 -8.74
N ASP A 226 -20.47 4.00 -8.54
CA ASP A 226 -19.66 4.66 -9.56
C ASP A 226 -18.32 3.95 -9.83
N GLY A 227 -18.16 2.74 -9.31
CA GLY A 227 -16.96 1.93 -9.48
C GLY A 227 -15.80 2.37 -8.58
N ARG A 228 -16.02 3.28 -7.62
CA ARG A 228 -14.97 3.69 -6.68
C ARG A 228 -14.70 2.65 -5.59
N CYS A 229 -15.58 1.70 -5.34
CA CYS A 229 -15.35 0.60 -4.41
C CYS A 229 -15.04 -0.70 -5.15
N GLU A 230 -13.93 -1.35 -4.82
CA GLU A 230 -13.55 -2.67 -5.31
C GLU A 230 -13.22 -3.60 -4.15
N VAL A 231 -13.65 -4.85 -4.27
CA VAL A 231 -13.42 -5.89 -3.26
C VAL A 231 -12.46 -6.90 -3.86
N VAL A 232 -11.31 -7.12 -3.22
CA VAL A 232 -10.23 -7.96 -3.75
C VAL A 232 -9.88 -9.06 -2.75
N TYR A 233 -9.83 -10.30 -3.22
CA TYR A 233 -9.31 -11.42 -2.45
C TYR A 233 -7.97 -11.87 -3.03
N PHE A 234 -6.92 -11.82 -2.22
CA PHE A 234 -5.60 -12.33 -2.56
C PHE A 234 -5.50 -13.78 -2.13
N LEU A 235 -5.23 -14.67 -3.09
CA LEU A 235 -5.24 -16.11 -2.87
C LEU A 235 -3.84 -16.71 -3.04
N LYS A 236 -3.41 -17.56 -2.09
CA LYS A 236 -2.14 -18.28 -2.20
C LYS A 236 -2.30 -19.48 -3.14
N ALA A 237 -1.45 -19.56 -4.14
CA ALA A 237 -1.43 -20.67 -5.09
C ALA A 237 -0.12 -21.47 -5.07
N GLY A 238 0.80 -21.15 -4.15
CA GLY A 238 2.09 -21.82 -4.02
C GLY A 238 2.67 -21.70 -2.62
N GLY A 239 3.99 -21.84 -2.54
CA GLY A 239 4.73 -21.82 -1.28
C GLY A 239 4.82 -23.18 -0.59
N HIS A 240 6.04 -23.53 -0.18
CA HIS A 240 6.36 -24.74 0.59
C HIS A 240 7.08 -24.41 1.91
N GLY A 241 7.26 -23.13 2.20
CA GLY A 241 7.98 -22.66 3.38
C GLY A 241 7.20 -22.85 4.67
N LYS A 242 7.89 -22.72 5.81
CA LYS A 242 7.27 -22.80 7.14
C LYS A 242 6.17 -21.73 7.34
N TYR A 243 6.39 -20.54 6.78
CA TYR A 243 5.47 -19.40 6.88
C TYR A 243 4.30 -19.50 5.90
N ASP A 244 4.38 -20.32 4.85
CA ASP A 244 3.28 -20.54 3.89
C ASP A 244 2.19 -21.47 4.39
N ARG A 245 2.40 -22.09 5.54
CA ARG A 245 1.40 -22.96 6.17
C ARG A 245 0.19 -22.14 6.63
N PRO A 246 -1.03 -22.71 6.57
CA PRO A 246 -1.34 -24.06 6.13
C PRO A 246 -1.37 -24.18 4.61
N HIS A 247 -0.87 -25.31 4.09
CA HIS A 247 -1.10 -25.68 2.69
C HIS A 247 -2.49 -26.31 2.58
N TYR A 248 -3.32 -25.78 1.69
CA TYR A 248 -4.59 -26.39 1.32
C TYR A 248 -4.50 -26.94 -0.09
N TRP A 249 -5.21 -28.04 -0.33
CA TRP A 249 -5.24 -28.64 -1.64
C TRP A 249 -6.06 -27.76 -2.59
N LEU A 250 -5.41 -27.20 -3.60
CA LEU A 250 -6.00 -26.22 -4.51
C LEU A 250 -7.23 -26.76 -5.26
N ARG A 251 -7.32 -28.08 -5.46
CA ARG A 251 -8.45 -28.73 -6.16
C ARG A 251 -9.50 -29.32 -5.21
N SER A 252 -9.47 -29.00 -3.92
CA SER A 252 -10.45 -29.55 -2.98
C SER A 252 -11.86 -29.03 -3.26
N PRO A 253 -12.93 -29.80 -2.95
CA PRO A 253 -14.31 -29.32 -3.07
C PRO A 253 -14.58 -28.05 -2.25
N ASP A 254 -13.93 -27.93 -1.09
CA ASP A 254 -14.07 -26.77 -0.21
C ASP A 254 -13.49 -25.49 -0.83
N VAL A 255 -12.32 -25.58 -1.50
CA VAL A 255 -11.74 -24.45 -2.24
C VAL A 255 -12.63 -24.07 -3.42
N HIS A 256 -13.15 -25.05 -4.18
CA HIS A 256 -14.09 -24.76 -5.26
C HIS A 256 -15.35 -24.04 -4.75
N ALA A 257 -15.94 -24.51 -3.64
CA ALA A 257 -17.10 -23.86 -3.03
C ALA A 257 -16.80 -22.41 -2.58
N LEU A 258 -15.60 -22.15 -2.04
CA LEU A 258 -15.15 -20.79 -1.73
C LEU A 258 -15.04 -19.93 -3.00
N LEU A 259 -14.39 -20.44 -4.05
CA LEU A 259 -14.22 -19.70 -5.31
C LEU A 259 -15.56 -19.40 -5.97
N GLU A 260 -16.50 -20.34 -5.98
CA GLU A 260 -17.86 -20.11 -6.51
C GLU A 260 -18.61 -19.06 -5.70
N LEU A 261 -18.50 -19.08 -4.36
CA LEU A 261 -19.06 -18.03 -3.52
C LEU A 261 -18.49 -16.66 -3.88
N LEU A 262 -17.17 -16.54 -4.00
CA LEU A 262 -16.51 -15.28 -4.34
C LEU A 262 -16.91 -14.81 -5.75
N LYS A 263 -16.85 -15.68 -6.76
CA LYS A 263 -17.27 -15.39 -8.15
C LYS A 263 -18.72 -14.90 -8.22
N SER A 264 -19.63 -15.51 -7.46
CA SER A 264 -21.05 -15.12 -7.41
C SER A 264 -21.28 -13.68 -6.92
N LYS A 265 -20.28 -13.08 -6.26
CA LYS A 265 -20.32 -11.72 -5.70
C LYS A 265 -19.52 -10.71 -6.51
N GLN A 266 -19.03 -11.06 -7.71
CA GLN A 266 -18.28 -10.15 -8.57
C GLN A 266 -17.14 -9.44 -7.81
N VAL A 267 -16.41 -10.20 -7.00
CA VAL A 267 -15.15 -9.73 -6.40
C VAL A 267 -14.01 -9.93 -7.37
N SER A 268 -12.96 -9.15 -7.20
CA SER A 268 -11.71 -9.30 -7.93
C SER A 268 -10.77 -10.27 -7.22
N PHE A 269 -9.91 -10.94 -7.97
CA PHE A 269 -8.91 -11.88 -7.45
C PHE A 269 -7.50 -11.34 -7.70
N GLY A 270 -6.63 -11.54 -6.72
CA GLY A 270 -5.21 -11.21 -6.80
C GLY A 270 -4.32 -12.39 -6.42
N LEU A 271 -3.08 -12.37 -6.89
CA LEU A 271 -2.05 -13.30 -6.46
C LEU A 271 -1.60 -12.93 -5.05
N HIS A 272 -1.76 -13.86 -4.11
CA HIS A 272 -1.05 -13.77 -2.85
C HIS A 272 0.29 -14.47 -2.99
N THR A 273 1.30 -13.74 -3.48
CA THR A 273 2.65 -14.29 -3.70
C THR A 273 3.14 -14.90 -2.40
N SER A 274 3.51 -16.18 -2.45
CA SER A 274 3.88 -16.92 -1.24
C SER A 274 5.11 -16.31 -0.56
N TYR A 275 5.28 -16.62 0.72
CA TYR A 275 6.48 -16.25 1.46
C TYR A 275 7.73 -16.81 0.77
N HIS A 276 7.67 -18.07 0.32
CA HIS A 276 8.74 -18.70 -0.43
C HIS A 276 9.09 -17.94 -1.73
N ALA A 277 8.08 -17.47 -2.48
CA ALA A 277 8.30 -16.64 -3.66
C ALA A 277 8.79 -15.23 -3.32
N GLY A 278 8.52 -14.71 -2.11
CA GLY A 278 9.19 -13.53 -1.58
C GLY A 278 10.69 -13.75 -1.31
N GLU A 279 11.11 -14.96 -0.92
CA GLU A 279 12.54 -15.32 -0.80
C GLU A 279 13.18 -15.63 -2.15
N GLN A 280 12.41 -16.25 -3.03
CA GLN A 280 12.83 -16.68 -4.36
C GLN A 280 11.86 -16.14 -5.44
N PRO A 281 12.00 -14.87 -5.84
CA PRO A 281 11.10 -14.20 -6.80
C PRO A 281 10.96 -14.86 -8.18
N SER A 282 11.81 -15.83 -8.53
CA SER A 282 11.64 -16.62 -9.76
C SER A 282 10.38 -17.50 -9.74
N LEU A 283 9.81 -17.77 -8.57
CA LEU A 283 8.63 -18.64 -8.41
C LEU A 283 7.31 -17.92 -8.73
N ILE A 284 7.29 -16.59 -8.69
CA ILE A 284 6.09 -15.75 -8.90
C ILE A 284 5.33 -16.15 -10.18
N ALA A 285 6.04 -16.38 -11.28
CA ALA A 285 5.42 -16.77 -12.56
C ALA A 285 4.64 -18.09 -12.44
N SER A 286 5.24 -19.11 -11.83
CA SER A 286 4.60 -20.42 -11.65
C SER A 286 3.40 -20.38 -10.68
N GLU A 287 3.47 -19.54 -9.64
CA GLU A 287 2.35 -19.36 -8.71
C GLU A 287 1.17 -18.65 -9.38
N LYS A 288 1.47 -17.64 -10.22
CA LYS A 288 0.47 -16.96 -11.03
C LYS A 288 -0.18 -17.90 -12.05
N GLU A 289 0.60 -18.68 -12.78
CA GLU A 289 0.08 -19.67 -13.73
C GLU A 289 -0.87 -20.66 -13.06
N THR A 290 -0.60 -21.01 -11.80
CA THR A 290 -1.49 -21.86 -11.01
C THR A 290 -2.85 -21.19 -10.76
N LEU A 291 -2.90 -19.90 -10.42
CA LEU A 291 -4.15 -19.15 -10.28
C LEU A 291 -4.94 -19.08 -11.58
N ASP A 292 -4.26 -18.68 -12.65
CA ASP A 292 -4.87 -18.41 -13.95
C ASP A 292 -5.49 -19.70 -14.52
N HIS A 293 -4.76 -20.83 -14.42
CA HIS A 293 -5.14 -22.08 -15.10
C HIS A 293 -5.81 -23.12 -14.20
N VAL A 294 -5.39 -23.28 -12.94
CA VAL A 294 -5.99 -24.31 -12.07
C VAL A 294 -7.32 -23.85 -11.51
N TRP A 295 -7.46 -22.56 -11.18
CA TRP A 295 -8.72 -21.99 -10.68
C TRP A 295 -9.56 -21.27 -11.74
N ASN A 296 -9.03 -21.19 -12.96
CA ASN A 296 -9.69 -20.57 -14.12
C ASN A 296 -10.22 -19.17 -13.76
N LEU A 297 -9.35 -18.34 -13.18
CA LEU A 297 -9.67 -16.98 -12.74
C LEU A 297 -9.42 -15.93 -13.83
N GLY A 298 -8.91 -16.34 -15.00
CA GLY A 298 -8.42 -15.44 -16.04
C GLY A 298 -7.05 -14.86 -15.69
N PRO A 299 -6.51 -13.91 -16.48
CA PRO A 299 -5.18 -13.35 -16.24
C PRO A 299 -5.20 -12.45 -15.01
N VAL A 300 -4.78 -12.99 -13.86
CA VAL A 300 -4.67 -12.21 -12.62
C VAL A 300 -3.60 -11.12 -12.80
N SER A 301 -3.94 -9.86 -12.50
CA SER A 301 -3.02 -8.73 -12.67
C SER A 301 -2.64 -8.02 -11.37
N MET A 302 -3.29 -8.38 -10.26
CA MET A 302 -3.06 -7.80 -8.95
C MET A 302 -2.21 -8.72 -8.09
N ASN A 303 -1.34 -8.15 -7.25
CA ASN A 303 -0.50 -8.90 -6.33
C ASN A 303 -0.52 -8.31 -4.90
N ARG A 304 -0.37 -9.19 -3.92
CA ARG A 304 0.13 -8.87 -2.59
C ARG A 304 1.05 -9.97 -2.09
N HIS A 305 2.24 -9.62 -1.62
CA HIS A 305 3.11 -10.61 -0.97
C HIS A 305 2.58 -11.02 0.40
N HIS A 306 2.56 -12.32 0.67
CA HIS A 306 2.33 -12.87 2.00
C HIS A 306 3.33 -12.27 3.00
N TYR A 307 2.86 -11.91 4.19
CA TYR A 307 3.62 -11.13 5.18
C TYR A 307 4.05 -9.73 4.73
N LEU A 308 3.58 -9.21 3.60
CA LEU A 308 4.16 -8.04 2.92
C LEU A 308 5.64 -8.24 2.56
N SER A 309 6.06 -9.49 2.30
CA SER A 309 7.45 -9.90 2.11
C SER A 309 8.04 -9.60 0.72
N LEU A 310 7.83 -8.39 0.22
CA LEU A 310 8.69 -7.86 -0.84
C LEU A 310 10.02 -7.43 -0.21
N ARG A 311 11.10 -8.14 -0.51
CA ARG A 311 12.38 -8.01 0.21
C ARG A 311 13.28 -6.94 -0.39
N GLU A 312 13.49 -7.00 -1.70
CA GLU A 312 14.34 -6.05 -2.40
C GLU A 312 13.55 -5.27 -3.47
N PRO A 313 13.87 -3.98 -3.71
CA PRO A 313 13.17 -3.19 -4.72
C PRO A 313 13.20 -3.81 -6.13
N GLU A 314 14.29 -4.47 -6.52
CA GLU A 314 14.41 -5.15 -7.82
C GLU A 314 13.45 -6.33 -8.00
N ASP A 315 12.87 -6.88 -6.92
CA ASP A 315 11.95 -8.03 -7.02
C ASP A 315 10.65 -7.67 -7.74
N PHE A 316 10.29 -6.38 -7.77
CA PHE A 316 9.19 -5.87 -8.58
C PHE A 316 9.34 -6.15 -10.08
N ASP A 317 10.58 -6.25 -10.59
CA ASP A 317 10.79 -6.61 -12.00
C ASP A 317 10.27 -8.03 -12.30
N LYS A 318 10.20 -8.92 -11.31
CA LYS A 318 9.66 -10.28 -11.47
C LYS A 318 8.14 -10.27 -11.52
N LEU A 319 7.49 -9.40 -10.74
CA LEU A 319 6.05 -9.15 -10.84
C LEU A 319 5.68 -8.64 -12.24
N ILE A 320 6.40 -7.63 -12.74
CA ILE A 320 6.16 -7.05 -14.08
C ILE A 320 6.31 -8.12 -15.17
N ARG A 321 7.38 -8.93 -15.12
CA ARG A 321 7.60 -10.01 -16.08
C ARG A 321 6.52 -11.09 -16.04
N ALA A 322 5.91 -11.32 -14.87
CA ALA A 322 4.77 -12.22 -14.72
C ALA A 322 3.44 -11.60 -15.21
N GLY A 323 3.44 -10.33 -15.64
CA GLY A 323 2.25 -9.63 -16.11
C GLY A 323 1.40 -8.99 -15.01
N ILE A 324 1.94 -8.87 -13.79
CA ILE A 324 1.30 -8.11 -12.71
C ILE A 324 1.38 -6.61 -13.02
N THR A 325 0.25 -5.92 -12.90
CA THR A 325 0.11 -4.49 -13.18
C THR A 325 -0.08 -3.64 -11.94
N ASP A 326 -0.59 -4.24 -10.86
CA ASP A 326 -0.97 -3.52 -9.63
C ASP A 326 -0.51 -4.33 -8.41
N ASP A 327 0.31 -3.71 -7.55
CA ASP A 327 0.80 -4.32 -6.32
C ASP A 327 0.28 -3.56 -5.10
N PHE A 328 -0.21 -4.33 -4.12
CA PHE A 328 -0.80 -3.84 -2.88
C PHE A 328 0.04 -4.21 -1.66
N THR A 329 1.34 -4.46 -1.86
CA THR A 329 2.28 -4.86 -0.80
C THR A 329 2.81 -3.66 -0.01
N MET A 330 2.70 -2.44 -0.56
CA MET A 330 3.33 -1.22 -0.03
C MET A 330 2.66 -0.66 1.24
N GLY A 331 2.85 -1.36 2.36
CA GLY A 331 2.64 -0.91 3.73
C GLY A 331 3.76 -1.40 4.64
N TYR A 332 3.79 -0.97 5.90
CA TYR A 332 4.67 -1.56 6.92
C TYR A 332 3.87 -2.50 7.80
N ALA A 333 4.51 -3.60 8.23
CA ALA A 333 3.84 -4.56 9.09
C ALA A 333 3.78 -4.10 10.55
N ASP A 334 4.81 -3.41 11.02
CA ASP A 334 5.03 -3.03 12.43
C ASP A 334 4.37 -1.71 12.84
N VAL A 335 3.98 -0.88 11.88
CA VAL A 335 3.30 0.40 12.12
C VAL A 335 2.46 0.81 10.91
N SER A 336 1.20 1.19 11.13
CA SER A 336 0.36 1.73 10.07
C SER A 336 0.77 3.16 9.68
N GLY A 337 0.50 3.54 8.43
CA GLY A 337 0.84 4.86 7.89
C GLY A 337 1.31 4.83 6.43
N PHE A 338 1.76 5.96 5.90
CA PHE A 338 2.04 6.14 4.48
C PHE A 338 3.49 5.74 4.13
N ARG A 339 3.73 4.44 3.89
CA ARG A 339 5.06 3.91 3.48
C ARG A 339 5.64 4.63 2.27
N LEU A 340 4.81 4.97 1.27
CA LEU A 340 5.25 5.70 0.07
C LEU A 340 5.28 7.23 0.26
N GLY A 341 4.97 7.74 1.46
CA GLY A 341 4.76 9.16 1.72
C GLY A 341 3.52 9.75 1.06
N THR A 342 2.70 8.91 0.43
CA THR A 342 1.50 9.27 -0.33
C THR A 342 0.33 8.36 0.00
N CYS A 343 -0.89 8.90 -0.10
CA CYS A 343 -2.14 8.13 -0.06
C CYS A 343 -2.71 7.81 -1.46
N ARG A 344 -2.07 8.27 -2.54
CA ARG A 344 -2.46 8.02 -3.94
C ARG A 344 -1.55 6.96 -4.60
N PRO A 345 -2.07 6.18 -5.56
CA PRO A 345 -1.31 5.13 -6.23
C PRO A 345 -0.22 5.74 -7.11
N VAL A 346 0.96 5.13 -7.11
CA VAL A 346 2.13 5.62 -7.87
C VAL A 346 2.57 4.61 -8.91
N LYS A 347 3.15 5.07 -10.01
CA LYS A 347 3.89 4.20 -10.91
C LYS A 347 5.24 3.93 -10.28
N TRP A 348 5.60 2.66 -10.14
CA TRP A 348 6.88 2.29 -9.59
C TRP A 348 7.99 2.80 -10.51
N ILE A 349 8.85 3.63 -9.94
CA ILE A 349 10.10 4.03 -10.57
C ILE A 349 11.16 3.16 -9.94
N ASN A 350 11.80 2.31 -10.74
CA ASN A 350 12.90 1.49 -10.28
C ASN A 350 14.08 2.44 -9.96
N PRO A 351 14.48 2.56 -8.69
CA PRO A 351 15.50 3.52 -8.29
C PRO A 351 16.92 3.07 -8.71
N ILE A 352 17.17 1.79 -8.93
CA ILE A 352 18.47 1.30 -9.41
C ILE A 352 18.66 1.67 -10.88
N THR A 353 17.66 1.36 -11.72
CA THR A 353 17.74 1.64 -13.16
C THR A 353 17.34 3.07 -13.52
N ARG A 354 16.70 3.80 -12.59
CA ARG A 354 16.11 5.13 -12.77
C ARG A 354 15.11 5.16 -13.93
N GLN A 355 14.32 4.11 -14.05
CA GLN A 355 13.29 3.96 -15.07
C GLN A 355 11.90 3.86 -14.46
N MET A 356 10.95 4.57 -15.07
CA MET A 356 9.52 4.45 -14.73
C MET A 356 8.96 3.20 -15.40
N THR A 357 8.25 2.39 -14.63
CA THR A 357 7.69 1.11 -15.08
C THR A 357 6.17 1.20 -15.29
N SER A 358 5.56 0.10 -15.75
CA SER A 358 4.10 -0.02 -15.87
C SER A 358 3.41 -0.34 -14.55
N LEU A 359 4.13 -0.87 -13.56
CA LEU A 359 3.59 -1.34 -12.28
C LEU A 359 3.04 -0.17 -11.46
N THR A 360 1.79 -0.30 -11.00
CA THR A 360 1.18 0.60 -10.02
C THR A 360 1.40 0.05 -8.62
N LEU A 361 1.84 0.90 -7.69
CA LEU A 361 1.90 0.58 -6.27
C LEU A 361 0.74 1.28 -5.56
N HIS A 362 -0.07 0.50 -4.86
CA HIS A 362 -1.18 0.97 -4.04
C HIS A 362 -0.73 1.08 -2.58
N PRO A 363 -0.72 2.29 -1.97
CA PRO A 363 -0.32 2.46 -0.57
C PRO A 363 -1.29 1.75 0.37
N LEU A 364 -0.81 0.74 1.10
CA LEU A 364 -1.59 0.04 2.12
C LEU A 364 -1.65 0.90 3.38
N ALA A 365 -2.84 1.39 3.73
CA ALA A 365 -3.03 2.32 4.85
C ALA A 365 -3.24 1.61 6.20
N LEU A 366 -4.06 0.56 6.20
CA LEU A 366 -4.49 -0.14 7.42
C LEU A 366 -4.43 -1.66 7.21
N MET A 367 -3.85 -2.35 8.18
CA MET A 367 -3.84 -3.81 8.27
C MET A 367 -4.23 -4.23 9.69
N ASP A 368 -5.18 -5.14 9.80
CA ASP A 368 -5.67 -5.69 11.07
C ASP A 368 -4.57 -6.15 12.04
N SER A 369 -3.58 -6.90 11.54
CA SER A 369 -2.47 -7.41 12.33
C SER A 369 -1.51 -6.31 12.76
N SER A 370 -1.22 -5.30 11.92
CA SER A 370 -0.41 -4.15 12.32
C SER A 370 -0.99 -3.41 13.53
N LEU A 371 -2.31 -3.20 13.50
CA LEU A 371 -3.02 -2.50 14.57
C LEU A 371 -3.01 -3.29 15.87
N SER A 372 -3.23 -4.61 15.80
CA SER A 372 -3.65 -5.40 16.97
C SER A 372 -2.64 -6.40 17.51
N ASP A 373 -1.62 -6.77 16.74
CA ASP A 373 -0.58 -7.68 17.23
C ASP A 373 0.32 -6.95 18.25
N PRO A 374 0.51 -7.47 19.47
CA PRO A 374 1.39 -6.86 20.47
C PRO A 374 2.85 -6.72 20.05
N LYS A 375 3.30 -7.48 19.05
CA LYS A 375 4.64 -7.31 18.45
C LYS A 375 4.74 -6.06 17.59
N TYR A 376 3.62 -5.55 17.12
CA TYR A 376 3.49 -4.36 16.27
C TYR A 376 2.93 -3.21 17.10
N MET A 377 1.77 -2.65 16.73
CA MET A 377 1.21 -1.51 17.46
C MET A 377 0.49 -1.91 18.75
N GLY A 378 -0.04 -3.14 18.83
CA GLY A 378 -0.68 -3.67 20.03
C GLY A 378 -1.85 -2.83 20.57
N LEU A 379 -2.56 -2.13 19.69
CA LEU A 379 -3.62 -1.19 20.06
C LEU A 379 -4.84 -1.92 20.61
N ASP A 380 -5.49 -1.31 21.59
CA ASP A 380 -6.82 -1.72 22.01
C ASP A 380 -7.90 -1.30 20.99
N ALA A 381 -9.15 -1.68 21.25
CA ALA A 381 -10.25 -1.42 20.33
C ALA A 381 -10.49 0.09 20.07
N GLN A 382 -10.38 0.92 21.11
CA GLN A 382 -10.65 2.36 21.01
C GLN A 382 -9.50 3.07 20.33
N GLU A 383 -8.26 2.73 20.69
CA GLU A 383 -7.05 3.24 20.06
C GLU A 383 -7.00 2.88 18.57
N ALA A 384 -7.27 1.61 18.23
CA ALA A 384 -7.30 1.14 16.85
C ALA A 384 -8.37 1.86 16.01
N LEU A 385 -9.55 2.09 16.58
CA LEU A 385 -10.63 2.82 15.91
C LEU A 385 -10.23 4.28 15.67
N SER A 386 -9.81 4.99 16.72
CA SER A 386 -9.43 6.41 16.62
C SER A 386 -8.27 6.63 15.65
N TYR A 387 -7.25 5.78 15.71
CA TYR A 387 -6.11 5.83 14.80
C TYR A 387 -6.53 5.59 13.35
N SER A 388 -7.35 4.56 13.11
CA SER A 388 -7.80 4.19 11.77
C SER A 388 -8.72 5.24 11.15
N GLN A 389 -9.63 5.83 11.94
CA GLN A 389 -10.51 6.91 11.51
C GLN A 389 -9.71 8.18 11.15
N ALA A 390 -8.67 8.51 11.93
CA ALA A 390 -7.80 9.63 11.62
C ALA A 390 -7.08 9.43 10.27
N LEU A 391 -6.52 8.24 10.01
CA LEU A 391 -5.91 7.94 8.71
C LEU A 391 -6.92 7.99 7.56
N LEU A 392 -8.10 7.39 7.72
CA LEU A 392 -9.16 7.44 6.70
C LEU A 392 -9.62 8.87 6.42
N HIS A 393 -9.72 9.71 7.46
CA HIS A 393 -10.04 11.11 7.29
C HIS A 393 -8.97 11.85 6.47
N THR A 394 -7.70 11.63 6.77
CA THR A 394 -6.58 12.19 6.01
C THR A 394 -6.59 11.72 4.55
N ILE A 395 -6.84 10.43 4.29
CA ILE A 395 -6.98 9.91 2.92
C ILE A 395 -8.11 10.62 2.17
N TYR A 396 -9.27 10.79 2.81
CA TYR A 396 -10.41 11.50 2.23
C TYR A 396 -10.07 12.97 1.92
N LEU A 397 -9.46 13.69 2.86
CA LEU A 397 -9.08 15.09 2.69
C LEU A 397 -8.17 15.30 1.48
N HIS A 398 -7.26 14.36 1.23
CA HIS A 398 -6.26 14.47 0.18
C HIS A 398 -6.61 13.76 -1.13
N GLY A 399 -7.83 13.23 -1.29
CA GLY A 399 -8.22 12.59 -2.55
C GLY A 399 -7.52 11.24 -2.79
N GLY A 400 -7.18 10.52 -1.72
CA GLY A 400 -6.39 9.29 -1.76
C GLY A 400 -7.20 8.01 -1.99
N GLU A 401 -6.50 6.88 -1.97
CA GLU A 401 -7.09 5.54 -1.97
C GLU A 401 -7.13 4.97 -0.55
N ALA A 402 -8.32 4.51 -0.15
CA ALA A 402 -8.49 3.77 1.09
C ALA A 402 -8.21 2.29 0.82
N VAL A 403 -6.96 1.85 1.00
CA VAL A 403 -6.56 0.44 0.89
C VAL A 403 -6.58 -0.19 2.28
N LEU A 404 -7.51 -1.11 2.49
CA LEU A 404 -7.78 -1.80 3.75
C LEU A 404 -7.42 -3.28 3.62
N LEU A 405 -6.64 -3.83 4.54
CA LEU A 405 -6.25 -5.24 4.57
C LEU A 405 -6.74 -5.96 5.83
N TRP A 406 -7.62 -6.95 5.64
CA TRP A 406 -8.09 -7.83 6.70
C TRP A 406 -7.93 -9.30 6.30
N HIS A 407 -7.63 -10.14 7.28
CA HIS A 407 -7.51 -11.58 7.06
C HIS A 407 -8.82 -12.27 7.45
N ASN A 408 -9.21 -13.32 6.71
CA ASN A 408 -10.42 -14.08 7.02
C ASN A 408 -10.41 -14.64 8.46
N THR A 409 -9.23 -15.03 8.94
CA THR A 409 -9.00 -15.55 10.28
C THR A 409 -9.20 -14.52 11.39
N SER A 410 -8.99 -13.24 11.11
CA SER A 410 -9.17 -12.14 12.07
C SER A 410 -10.63 -11.95 12.48
N PHE A 411 -11.57 -12.36 11.61
CA PHE A 411 -13.00 -12.36 11.90
C PHE A 411 -13.49 -13.67 12.54
N SER A 412 -12.60 -14.62 12.80
CA SER A 412 -12.97 -15.90 13.41
C SER A 412 -13.43 -15.71 14.85
N SER A 413 -14.37 -16.54 15.31
CA SER A 413 -14.68 -16.62 16.74
C SER A 413 -13.52 -17.16 17.59
N LEU A 414 -12.52 -17.77 16.94
CA LEU A 414 -11.28 -18.25 17.58
C LEU A 414 -10.14 -17.23 17.50
N ALA A 415 -10.37 -16.04 16.91
CA ALA A 415 -9.36 -15.00 16.84
C ALA A 415 -8.96 -14.55 18.26
N PRO A 416 -7.67 -14.34 18.55
CA PRO A 416 -7.23 -13.81 19.84
C PRO A 416 -7.85 -12.44 20.12
N GLN A 417 -7.91 -11.59 19.09
CA GLN A 417 -8.45 -10.24 19.16
C GLN A 417 -9.94 -10.25 18.82
N ARG A 418 -10.77 -9.86 19.79
CA ARG A 418 -12.24 -9.95 19.66
C ARG A 418 -12.89 -8.73 19.02
N TYR A 419 -12.15 -7.62 18.88
CA TYR A 419 -12.72 -6.36 18.40
C TYR A 419 -12.70 -6.20 16.88
N HIS A 420 -12.01 -7.07 16.12
CA HIS A 420 -11.81 -6.88 14.67
C HIS A 420 -13.10 -6.81 13.85
N ARG A 421 -14.12 -7.60 14.20
CA ARG A 421 -15.43 -7.52 13.51
C ARG A 421 -16.08 -6.16 13.68
N GLN A 422 -16.08 -5.64 14.90
CA GLN A 422 -16.69 -4.35 15.21
C GLN A 422 -15.87 -3.23 14.55
N LEU A 423 -14.54 -3.25 14.73
CA LEU A 423 -13.65 -2.28 14.10
C LEU A 423 -13.86 -2.24 12.58
N TYR A 424 -13.90 -3.39 11.90
CA TYR A 424 -14.12 -3.41 10.46
C TYR A 424 -15.46 -2.75 10.09
N MET A 425 -16.55 -3.07 10.79
CA MET A 425 -17.85 -2.43 10.56
C MET A 425 -17.80 -0.92 10.78
N ASP A 426 -17.19 -0.44 11.88
CA ASP A 426 -17.08 0.98 12.19
C ASP A 426 -16.27 1.76 11.14
N LEU A 427 -15.23 1.13 10.58
CA LEU A 427 -14.44 1.73 9.50
C LEU A 427 -15.21 1.78 8.18
N LEU A 428 -16.01 0.76 7.87
CA LEU A 428 -16.90 0.81 6.70
C LEU A 428 -17.97 1.90 6.87
N GLU A 429 -18.54 2.06 8.08
CA GLU A 429 -19.47 3.16 8.38
C GLU A 429 -18.80 4.54 8.23
N THR A 430 -17.55 4.67 8.70
CA THR A 430 -16.75 5.88 8.51
C THR A 430 -16.53 6.20 7.03
N ILE A 431 -16.30 5.18 6.20
CA ILE A 431 -16.18 5.36 4.74
C ILE A 431 -17.53 5.80 4.16
N LEU A 432 -18.62 5.11 4.52
CA LEU A 432 -19.98 5.38 4.04
C LEU A 432 -20.45 6.80 4.39
N SER A 433 -20.07 7.35 5.55
CA SER A 433 -20.41 8.71 5.97
C SER A 433 -19.71 9.81 5.17
N LYS A 434 -18.80 9.46 4.26
CA LYS A 434 -18.01 10.37 3.42
C LYS A 434 -18.37 10.28 1.94
N LYS A 435 -19.41 9.54 1.57
CA LYS A 435 -19.99 9.61 0.23
C LYS A 435 -20.72 10.94 0.05
#